data_AF-A0A1Q7MPA6-F1
#
_entry.id   AF-A0A1Q7MPA6-F1
#
_cell.length_a   1.000
_cell.length_b   1.000
_cell.length_c   1.000
_cell.angle_alpha   90.00
_cell.angle_beta   90.00
_cell.angle_gamma   90.00
#
_symmetry.space_group_name_H-M   'P 1'
#
loop_
_entity.id
_entity.type
_entity.pdbx_description
1 polymer ?
#
loop_
_entity_poly.entity_id
_entity_poly.type
_entity_poly.pdbx_seq_one_letter_code
_entity_poly.pdbx_strand_id
1 'polypeptide(L)'
;MASQCQNCPLLMLNARSSTIGMHSALRLAGSIRAPPFEAAVHWVFAEDIDATYDELKSSGANIVEPLEKKPWGLRQFTVEDIDGNRFYFHHD
;
A
#
# COMPACT_ATOMS: atom_id res chain seq x y z
N MET A 1 -44.02 -15.30 14.61
CA MET A 1 -42.65 -15.20 15.14
C MET A 1 -41.68 -15.51 14.01
N ALA A 2 -41.04 -14.49 13.45
CA ALA A 2 -39.94 -14.65 12.49
C ALA A 2 -38.85 -13.64 12.89
N SER A 3 -37.71 -14.20 13.27
CA SER A 3 -36.53 -13.52 13.79
C SER A 3 -35.76 -12.83 12.66
N GLN A 4 -35.20 -11.68 12.99
CA GLN A 4 -34.39 -10.82 12.14
C GLN A 4 -33.06 -11.48 11.75
N CYS A 5 -32.66 -11.32 10.49
CA CYS A 5 -31.25 -11.29 10.07
C CYS A 5 -31.06 -9.99 9.29
N GLN A 6 -30.60 -8.94 9.98
CA GLN A 6 -30.21 -7.66 9.41
C GLN A 6 -28.72 -7.70 9.06
N ASN A 7 -28.37 -7.07 7.93
CA ASN A 7 -27.02 -6.65 7.50
C ASN A 7 -26.26 -7.54 6.50
N CYS A 8 -26.83 -7.74 5.31
CA CYS A 8 -26.07 -7.98 4.07
C CYS A 8 -26.32 -6.81 3.09
N PRO A 9 -25.43 -5.82 2.96
CA PRO A 9 -25.50 -4.86 1.87
C PRO A 9 -24.64 -5.33 0.69
N LEU A 10 -25.22 -6.16 -0.18
CA LEU A 10 -24.78 -6.30 -1.57
C LEU A 10 -25.90 -5.73 -2.44
N LEU A 11 -25.79 -4.45 -2.81
CA LEU A 11 -26.82 -3.76 -3.60
C LEU A 11 -26.28 -3.38 -4.99
N MET A 12 -26.75 -4.17 -5.96
CA MET A 12 -27.26 -3.77 -7.28
C MET A 12 -26.30 -3.25 -8.36
N LEU A 13 -25.99 -4.19 -9.25
CA LEU A 13 -25.75 -3.99 -10.67
C LEU A 13 -27.08 -3.69 -11.39
N ASN A 14 -27.27 -2.50 -12.00
CA ASN A 14 -27.64 -2.33 -13.43
C ASN A 14 -28.18 -0.93 -13.85
N ALA A 15 -27.46 -0.37 -14.83
CA ALA A 15 -27.90 0.32 -16.05
C ALA A 15 -28.97 1.44 -16.03
N ARG A 16 -28.57 2.63 -16.54
CA ARG A 16 -29.14 3.23 -17.79
C ARG A 16 -28.37 4.49 -18.25
N SER A 17 -28.17 4.56 -19.57
CA SER A 17 -28.15 5.76 -20.45
C SER A 17 -26.82 6.39 -20.91
N SER A 18 -26.49 6.06 -22.17
CA SER A 18 -26.04 6.92 -23.29
C SER A 18 -24.66 7.61 -23.30
N THR A 19 -23.79 7.01 -24.14
CA THR A 19 -22.92 7.62 -25.17
C THR A 19 -21.80 8.61 -24.80
N ILE A 20 -20.61 8.26 -25.32
CA ILE A 20 -19.37 9.04 -25.54
C ILE A 20 -18.28 8.81 -24.49
N GLY A 21 -17.20 8.16 -24.95
CA GLY A 21 -15.92 8.11 -24.24
C GLY A 21 -15.27 6.73 -24.20
N MET A 22 -15.00 6.13 -25.37
CA MET A 22 -13.83 5.25 -25.46
C MET A 22 -12.60 6.12 -25.19
N HIS A 23 -12.14 6.19 -23.94
CA HIS A 23 -10.81 6.65 -23.60
C HIS A 23 -10.19 5.61 -22.67
N SER A 24 -9.42 4.72 -23.31
CA SER A 24 -8.31 3.95 -22.77
C SER A 24 -8.38 3.59 -21.29
N ALA A 25 -9.10 2.51 -21.00
CA ALA A 25 -8.81 1.70 -19.82
C ALA A 25 -7.54 0.87 -20.08
N LEU A 26 -6.39 1.53 -20.25
CA LEU A 26 -5.11 0.86 -20.05
C LEU A 26 -4.91 0.77 -18.55
N ARG A 27 -5.51 -0.24 -17.93
CA ARG A 27 -5.03 -0.70 -16.63
C ARG A 27 -3.61 -1.21 -16.89
N LEU A 28 -2.62 -0.40 -16.56
CA LEU A 28 -1.28 -0.90 -16.26
C LEU A 28 -1.46 -1.83 -15.06
N ALA A 29 -1.73 -3.10 -15.33
CA ALA A 29 -1.51 -4.15 -14.35
C ALA A 29 0.01 -4.15 -14.13
N GLY A 30 0.46 -3.44 -13.10
CA GLY A 30 1.81 -3.62 -12.59
C GLY A 30 1.98 -5.12 -12.41
N SER A 31 2.92 -5.69 -13.16
CA SER A 31 3.17 -7.12 -13.13
C SER A 31 3.72 -7.45 -11.76
N ILE A 32 2.85 -7.86 -10.83
CA ILE A 32 3.26 -8.53 -9.60
C ILE A 32 4.13 -9.69 -10.07
N ARG A 33 5.40 -9.67 -9.68
CA ARG A 33 6.29 -10.77 -10.04
C ARG A 33 5.70 -12.03 -9.39
N ALA A 34 5.54 -13.09 -10.17
CA ALA A 34 5.11 -14.39 -9.64
C ALA A 34 6.35 -15.15 -9.14
N PRO A 35 6.27 -15.88 -8.02
CA PRO A 35 7.39 -16.67 -7.52
C PRO A 35 7.89 -17.68 -8.59
N PRO A 36 9.18 -18.07 -8.56
CA PRO A 36 10.07 -17.99 -7.41
C PRO A 36 11.07 -16.84 -7.53
N PHE A 37 10.78 -15.69 -6.94
CA PHE A 37 11.81 -14.76 -6.50
C PHE A 37 11.59 -14.50 -5.01
N GLU A 38 12.69 -14.39 -4.28
CA GLU A 38 12.67 -14.06 -2.86
C GLU A 38 12.53 -12.54 -2.72
N ALA A 39 11.62 -12.09 -1.87
CA ALA A 39 11.43 -10.68 -1.59
C ALA A 39 12.75 -10.07 -1.09
N ALA A 40 13.18 -8.97 -1.70
CA ALA A 40 14.43 -8.33 -1.33
C ALA A 40 14.26 -7.54 -0.02
N VAL A 41 15.35 -7.45 0.74
CA VAL A 41 15.43 -6.62 1.94
C VAL A 41 16.51 -5.56 1.75
N HIS A 42 16.12 -4.30 1.90
CA HIS A 42 16.99 -3.15 1.73
C HIS A 42 17.04 -2.30 3.00
N TRP A 43 18.24 -1.90 3.39
CA TRP A 43 18.47 -0.92 4.45
C TRP A 43 18.85 0.40 3.79
N VAL A 44 18.09 1.43 4.08
CA VAL A 44 18.20 2.74 3.44
C VAL A 44 18.42 3.79 4.52
N PHE A 45 19.56 4.45 4.47
CA PHE A 45 19.79 5.65 5.29
C PHE A 45 19.00 6.81 4.70
N ALA A 46 18.27 7.54 5.55
CA ALA A 46 17.51 8.72 5.17
C ALA A 46 17.98 9.91 6.00
N GLU A 47 18.64 10.90 5.38
CA GLU A 47 19.18 12.09 6.06
C GLU A 47 18.12 12.89 6.83
N ASP A 48 16.90 13.00 6.28
CA ASP A 48 15.74 13.51 7.00
C ASP A 48 14.64 12.44 7.02
N ILE A 49 14.62 11.65 8.08
CA ILE A 49 13.70 10.51 8.20
C ILE A 49 12.25 10.94 8.38
N ASP A 50 11.99 12.09 9.01
CA ASP A 50 10.63 12.61 9.20
C ASP A 50 10.06 13.09 7.85
N ALA A 51 10.85 13.86 7.08
CA ALA A 51 10.44 14.30 5.75
C ALA A 51 10.23 13.12 4.79
N THR A 52 11.13 12.14 4.81
CA THR A 52 11.01 10.92 3.97
C THR A 52 9.76 10.12 4.34
N TYR A 53 9.45 10.01 5.64
CA TYR A 53 8.27 9.33 6.12
C TYR A 53 6.98 10.03 5.67
N ASP A 54 6.91 11.35 5.81
CA ASP A 54 5.75 12.13 5.39
C ASP A 54 5.54 12.08 3.87
N GLU A 55 6.63 12.13 3.08
CA GLU A 55 6.57 11.98 1.62
C GLU A 55 5.98 10.62 1.23
N LEU A 56 6.54 9.53 1.75
CA LEU A 56 6.09 8.17 1.43
C LEU A 56 4.67 7.89 1.93
N LYS A 57 4.30 8.44 3.08
CA LYS A 57 2.93 8.38 3.57
C LYS A 57 1.97 9.13 2.66
N SER A 58 2.34 10.32 2.20
CA SER A 58 1.51 11.15 1.32
C SER A 58 1.33 10.55 -0.09
N SER A 59 2.33 9.79 -0.57
CA SER A 59 2.27 9.09 -1.85
C SER A 59 1.44 7.80 -1.82
N GLY A 60 1.02 7.36 -0.63
CA GLY A 60 0.24 6.14 -0.44
C GLY A 60 1.10 4.87 -0.39
N ALA A 61 2.39 4.99 -0.05
CA ALA A 61 3.23 3.82 0.17
C ALA A 61 2.67 2.95 1.31
N ASN A 62 2.84 1.62 1.18
CA ASN A 62 2.42 0.67 2.21
C ASN A 62 3.44 0.63 3.35
N ILE A 63 3.23 1.49 4.35
CA ILE A 63 4.02 1.55 5.57
C ILE A 63 3.55 0.43 6.51
N VAL A 64 4.34 -0.65 6.59
CA VAL A 64 4.02 -1.83 7.40
C VAL A 64 4.48 -1.72 8.85
N GLU A 65 5.46 -0.85 9.12
CA GLU A 65 5.87 -0.46 10.46
C GLU A 65 6.06 1.05 10.51
N PRO A 66 5.39 1.79 11.42
CA PRO A 66 5.46 3.24 11.49
C PRO A 66 6.81 3.75 11.98
N LEU A 67 7.08 5.03 11.74
CA LEU A 67 8.28 5.72 12.21
C LEU A 67 8.30 5.82 13.74
N GLU A 68 9.28 5.15 14.33
CA GLU A 68 9.46 5.07 15.77
C GLU A 68 10.94 5.05 16.13
N LYS A 69 11.26 5.46 17.36
CA LYS A 69 12.57 5.19 17.95
C LYS A 69 12.60 3.77 18.49
N LYS A 70 13.47 2.94 17.94
CA LYS A 70 13.58 1.52 18.30
C LYS A 70 14.47 1.33 19.54
N PRO A 71 14.36 0.20 20.27
CA PRO A 71 15.14 -0.05 21.49
C PRO A 71 16.67 0.00 21.30
N TRP A 72 17.15 -0.24 20.09
CA TRP A 72 18.57 -0.15 19.71
C TRP A 72 19.03 1.27 19.33
N GLY A 73 18.18 2.29 19.51
CA GLY A 73 18.54 3.70 19.42
C GLY A 73 18.17 4.39 18.10
N LEU A 74 17.99 3.65 17.02
CA LEU A 74 17.67 4.21 15.69
C LEU A 74 16.23 4.70 15.59
N ARG A 75 16.03 5.80 14.85
CA ARG A 75 14.70 6.12 14.31
C ARG A 75 14.51 5.33 13.02
N GLN A 76 13.41 4.58 12.90
CA GLN A 76 13.21 3.66 11.78
C GLN A 76 11.72 3.47 11.45
N PHE A 77 11.43 3.28 10.16
CA PHE A 77 10.14 2.76 9.66
C PHE A 77 10.37 1.73 8.54
N THR A 78 9.33 0.97 8.20
CA THR A 78 9.39 -0.07 7.17
C THR A 78 8.31 0.13 6.11
N VAL A 79 8.71 0.08 4.85
CA VAL A 79 7.81 0.09 3.68
C VAL A 79 7.89 -1.26 2.98
N GLU A 80 6.74 -1.75 2.52
CA GLU A 80 6.64 -2.95 1.68
C GLU A 80 6.04 -2.57 0.32
N ASP A 81 6.64 -3.04 -0.78
CA ASP A 81 6.07 -2.82 -2.11
C ASP A 81 5.09 -3.93 -2.53
N ILE A 82 4.52 -3.81 -3.74
CA ILE A 82 3.55 -4.77 -4.28
C ILE A 82 4.14 -6.17 -4.56
N ASP A 83 5.45 -6.28 -4.64
CA ASP A 83 6.16 -7.55 -4.83
C ASP A 83 6.63 -8.14 -3.48
N GLY A 84 6.33 -7.48 -2.37
CA GLY A 84 6.73 -7.88 -1.02
C GLY A 84 8.15 -7.47 -0.64
N ASN A 85 8.86 -6.67 -1.44
CA ASN A 85 10.18 -6.19 -1.06
C ASN A 85 10.06 -5.27 0.15
N ARG A 86 10.97 -5.41 1.12
CA ARG A 86 11.00 -4.62 2.35
C ARG A 86 12.12 -3.61 2.35
N PHE A 87 11.78 -2.37 2.68
CA PHE A 87 12.70 -1.25 2.81
C PHE A 87 12.68 -0.75 4.25
N TYR A 88 13.80 -0.90 4.95
CA TYR A 88 14.03 -0.35 6.28
C TYR A 88 14.72 1.00 6.15
N PHE A 89 13.95 2.07 6.32
CA PHE A 89 14.47 3.43 6.35
C PHE A 89 14.92 3.76 7.76
N HIS A 90 16.16 4.22 7.92
CA HIS A 90 16.71 4.55 9.24
C HIS A 90 17.54 5.84 9.23
N HIS A 91 17.60 6.46 10.41
CA HIS A 91 18.52 7.53 10.76
C HIS A 91 19.01 7.26 12.20
N ASP A 92 20.27 7.58 12.47
CA ASP A 92 20.92 7.43 13.78
C ASP A 92 20.45 8.46 14.82
#